data_AF-A0A9P6BDA0-F1
#
_entry.id   AF-A0A9P6BDA0-F1
#
_cell.length_a   1.000
_cell.length_b   1.000
_cell.length_c   1.000
_cell.angle_alpha   90.00
_cell.angle_beta   90.00
_cell.angle_gamma   90.00
#
_symmetry.space_group_name_H-M   'P 1'
#
loop_
_entity.id
_entity.type
_entity.pdbx_description
1 polymer ?
#
loop_
_entity_poly.entity_id
_entity_poly.type
_entity_poly.pdbx_seq_one_letter_code
_entity_poly.pdbx_strand_id
1 'polypeptide(L)'
;MADIDIDRLLEVEASAIQKDAEVERIMACFKLDPYDILELDVGCTEKDIKMTYRRKSLMIHPDKVSHPKARDAFDLLKKAETDLMDPGKRNFLNGIIDEAKFEVKKAQPLNMVPTDPFFTSPVYKSLVKQKTKDLLIESELRKRKLIRKEMEAEGEVARKQDEVISERKRKQEAQKVWEDSRDDRVQGWRNFQAGKTAGGKMKKKKPSTFRPPKAVAENATPYSKRPTTSSASEGF
;
A
#
# COMPACT_ATOMS: atom_id res chain seq x y z
N MET A 1 -4.72 48.29 -43.04
CA MET A 1 -3.49 47.94 -42.28
C MET A 1 -3.80 47.64 -40.82
N ALA A 2 -4.70 48.38 -40.14
CA ALA A 2 -5.12 48.06 -38.77
C ALA A 2 -5.90 46.74 -38.60
N ASP A 3 -6.71 46.33 -39.59
CA ASP A 3 -7.50 45.08 -39.50
C ASP A 3 -6.62 43.81 -39.47
N ILE A 4 -5.48 43.83 -40.17
CA ILE A 4 -4.54 42.70 -40.23
C ILE A 4 -3.85 42.48 -38.87
N ASP A 5 -3.66 43.55 -38.09
CA ASP A 5 -3.05 43.48 -36.77
C ASP A 5 -4.04 42.94 -35.71
N ILE A 6 -5.33 43.24 -35.85
CA ILE A 6 -6.39 42.73 -34.98
C ILE A 6 -6.59 41.23 -35.20
N ASP A 7 -6.69 40.80 -36.46
CA ASP A 7 -6.86 39.38 -36.80
C ASP A 7 -5.69 38.54 -36.27
N ARG A 8 -4.46 39.04 -36.42
CA ARG A 8 -3.27 38.36 -35.91
C ARG A 8 -3.24 38.26 -34.39
N LEU A 9 -3.68 39.30 -33.67
CA LEU A 9 -3.79 39.26 -32.21
C LEU A 9 -4.85 38.26 -31.75
N LEU A 10 -6.00 38.22 -32.44
CA LEU A 10 -7.07 37.25 -32.17
C LEU A 10 -6.59 35.82 -32.39
N GLU A 11 -5.81 35.55 -33.44
CA GLU A 11 -5.23 34.21 -33.69
C GLU A 11 -4.25 33.77 -32.60
N VAL A 12 -3.42 34.69 -32.10
CA VAL A 12 -2.47 34.41 -31.01
C VAL A 12 -3.22 34.08 -29.72
N GLU A 13 -4.22 34.88 -29.37
CA GLU A 13 -5.02 34.67 -28.17
C GLU A 13 -5.85 33.39 -28.26
N ALA A 14 -6.49 33.14 -29.41
CA ALA A 14 -7.20 31.89 -29.67
C ALA A 14 -6.26 30.67 -29.54
N SER A 15 -5.02 30.77 -30.03
CA SER A 15 -4.02 29.71 -29.88
C SER A 15 -3.60 29.52 -28.41
N ALA A 16 -3.47 30.60 -27.63
CA ALA A 16 -3.18 30.50 -26.20
C ALA A 16 -4.31 29.80 -25.45
N ILE A 17 -5.57 30.20 -25.69
CA ILE A 17 -6.76 29.58 -25.10
C ILE A 17 -6.83 28.09 -25.45
N GLN A 18 -6.52 27.71 -26.69
CA GLN A 18 -6.49 26.29 -27.09
C GLN A 18 -5.43 25.47 -26.34
N LYS A 19 -4.24 26.04 -26.10
CA LYS A 19 -3.17 25.36 -25.36
C LYS A 19 -3.55 25.20 -23.89
N ASP A 20 -4.12 26.24 -23.29
CA ASP A 20 -4.55 26.20 -21.89
C ASP A 20 -5.71 25.20 -21.71
N ALA A 21 -6.70 25.21 -22.61
CA ALA A 21 -7.78 24.24 -22.61
C ALA A 21 -7.28 22.79 -22.74
N GLU A 22 -6.25 22.55 -23.55
CA GLU A 22 -5.62 21.22 -23.68
C GLU A 22 -4.91 20.79 -22.39
N VAL A 23 -4.23 21.72 -21.70
CA VAL A 23 -3.61 21.45 -20.40
C VAL A 23 -4.67 21.10 -19.36
N GLU A 24 -5.77 21.84 -19.29
CA GLU A 24 -6.88 21.55 -18.38
C GLU A 24 -7.54 20.21 -18.69
N ARG A 25 -7.75 19.88 -19.98
CA ARG A 25 -8.28 18.59 -20.42
C ARG A 25 -7.40 17.44 -19.93
N ILE A 26 -6.09 17.49 -20.18
CA ILE A 26 -5.15 16.44 -19.76
C ILE A 26 -5.15 16.28 -18.23
N MET A 27 -5.25 17.38 -17.49
CA MET A 27 -5.32 17.34 -16.03
C MET A 27 -6.65 16.78 -15.51
N ALA A 28 -7.74 16.95 -16.26
CA ALA A 28 -9.05 16.40 -15.94
C ALA A 28 -9.21 14.92 -16.35
N CYS A 29 -8.41 14.45 -17.31
CA CYS A 29 -8.40 13.05 -17.75
C CYS A 29 -8.04 12.09 -16.61
N PHE A 30 -8.52 10.85 -16.75
CA PHE A 30 -8.27 9.83 -15.76
C PHE A 30 -6.83 9.30 -15.85
N LYS A 31 -6.05 9.51 -14.78
CA LYS A 31 -4.59 9.23 -14.74
C LYS A 31 -4.18 7.78 -15.02
N LEU A 32 -5.10 6.82 -14.90
CA LEU A 32 -4.84 5.39 -15.14
C LEU A 32 -5.18 4.98 -16.57
N ASP A 33 -5.78 5.86 -17.38
CA ASP A 33 -6.13 5.58 -18.77
C ASP A 33 -5.26 6.41 -19.74
N PRO A 34 -4.15 5.82 -20.24
CA PRO A 34 -3.28 6.48 -21.22
C PRO A 34 -3.95 6.79 -22.57
N TYR A 35 -4.97 5.99 -22.98
CA TYR A 35 -5.65 6.19 -24.25
C TYR A 35 -6.49 7.46 -24.25
N ASP A 36 -7.15 7.75 -23.13
CA ASP A 36 -7.95 8.98 -22.97
C ASP A 36 -7.06 10.24 -22.90
N ILE A 37 -5.90 10.15 -22.23
CA ILE A 37 -4.91 11.24 -22.17
C ILE A 37 -4.39 11.61 -23.56
N LEU A 38 -3.99 10.61 -24.35
CA LEU A 38 -3.45 10.80 -25.69
C LEU A 38 -4.54 10.99 -26.76
N GLU A 39 -5.81 10.72 -26.46
CA GLU A 39 -6.95 10.67 -27.39
C GLU A 39 -6.73 9.69 -28.55
N LEU A 40 -6.27 8.49 -28.19
CA LEU A 40 -6.06 7.40 -29.14
C LEU A 40 -7.07 6.29 -28.92
N ASP A 41 -7.38 5.58 -30.00
CA ASP A 41 -8.19 4.37 -29.94
C ASP A 41 -7.32 3.14 -29.67
N VAL A 42 -7.94 2.06 -29.19
CA VAL A 42 -7.28 0.81 -28.75
C VAL A 42 -6.45 0.16 -29.86
N GLY A 43 -6.83 0.40 -31.12
CA GLY A 43 -6.16 -0.09 -32.32
C GLY A 43 -4.99 0.75 -32.86
N CYS A 44 -4.57 1.81 -32.16
CA CYS A 44 -3.51 2.70 -32.68
C CYS A 44 -2.16 1.99 -32.85
N THR A 45 -1.37 2.35 -33.85
CA THR A 45 0.00 1.80 -33.98
C THR A 45 0.97 2.50 -33.04
N GLU A 46 2.14 1.90 -32.77
CA GLU A 46 3.21 2.57 -31.99
C GLU A 46 3.68 3.88 -32.64
N LYS A 47 3.61 3.95 -33.97
CA LYS A 47 3.92 5.18 -34.70
C LYS A 47 2.93 6.29 -34.37
N ASP A 48 1.63 5.96 -34.33
CA ASP A 48 0.57 6.91 -34.02
C ASP A 48 0.70 7.45 -32.59
N ILE A 49 1.09 6.58 -31.65
CA ILE A 49 1.36 6.96 -30.25
C ILE A 49 2.48 8.01 -30.20
N LYS A 50 3.62 7.73 -30.83
CA LYS A 50 4.77 8.66 -30.87
C LYS A 50 4.44 9.96 -31.59
N MET A 51 3.73 9.90 -32.70
CA MET A 51 3.32 11.08 -33.46
C MET A 51 2.38 11.97 -32.65
N THR A 52 1.40 11.37 -31.98
CA THR A 52 0.44 12.09 -31.15
C THR A 52 1.09 12.70 -29.92
N TYR A 53 1.98 11.95 -29.26
CA TYR A 53 2.80 12.46 -28.17
C TYR A 53 3.64 13.66 -28.61
N ARG A 54 4.36 13.58 -29.73
CA ARG A 54 5.17 14.69 -30.27
C ARG A 54 4.32 15.93 -30.56
N ARG A 55 3.15 15.73 -31.19
CA ARG A 55 2.24 16.83 -31.52
C ARG A 55 1.72 17.52 -30.25
N LYS A 56 1.24 16.75 -29.27
CA LYS A 56 0.67 17.29 -28.03
C LYS A 56 1.74 17.89 -27.11
N SER A 57 2.89 17.24 -26.96
CA SER A 57 3.99 17.72 -26.11
C SER A 57 4.54 19.08 -26.56
N LEU A 58 4.60 19.34 -27.87
CA LEU A 58 4.96 20.65 -28.41
C LEU A 58 3.89 21.71 -28.15
N MET A 59 2.61 21.33 -28.17
CA MET A 59 1.48 22.23 -27.92
C MET A 59 1.43 22.67 -26.45
N ILE A 60 1.67 21.75 -25.51
CA ILE A 60 1.59 21.99 -24.06
C ILE A 60 2.95 22.18 -23.38
N HIS A 61 4.01 22.44 -24.15
CA HIS A 61 5.37 22.52 -23.60
C HIS A 61 5.45 23.62 -22.54
N PRO A 62 6.00 23.36 -21.33
CA PRO A 62 5.98 24.30 -20.21
C PRO A 62 6.76 25.60 -20.46
N ASP A 63 7.66 25.62 -21.44
CA ASP A 63 8.39 26.84 -21.87
C ASP A 63 7.55 27.74 -22.81
N LYS A 64 6.58 27.16 -23.52
CA LYS A 64 5.76 27.86 -24.52
C LYS A 64 4.38 28.26 -23.99
N VAL A 65 3.96 27.67 -22.87
CA VAL A 65 2.62 27.85 -22.28
C VAL A 65 2.80 28.34 -20.85
N SER A 66 2.19 29.49 -20.52
CA SER A 66 2.33 30.12 -19.20
C SER A 66 1.46 29.49 -18.10
N HIS A 67 0.73 28.42 -18.41
CA HIS A 67 -0.20 27.78 -17.49
C HIS A 67 0.52 27.09 -16.33
N PRO A 68 0.09 27.28 -15.07
CA PRO A 68 0.79 26.77 -13.88
C PRO A 68 0.91 25.23 -13.84
N LYS A 69 -0.06 24.52 -14.43
CA LYS A 69 -0.09 23.04 -14.51
C LYS A 69 0.51 22.48 -15.80
N ALA A 70 1.11 23.30 -16.66
CA ALA A 70 1.67 22.83 -17.93
C ALA A 70 2.74 21.74 -17.71
N ARG A 71 3.56 21.87 -16.66
CA ARG A 71 4.55 20.87 -16.31
C ARG A 71 3.94 19.52 -15.94
N ASP A 72 2.94 19.53 -15.05
CA ASP A 72 2.26 18.32 -14.61
C ASP A 72 1.54 17.61 -15.77
N ALA A 73 0.89 18.37 -16.64
CA ALA A 73 0.23 17.85 -17.83
C ALA A 73 1.24 17.22 -18.81
N PHE A 74 2.39 17.86 -19.00
CA PHE A 74 3.48 17.31 -19.82
C PHE A 74 4.03 15.99 -19.26
N ASP A 75 4.24 15.92 -17.94
CA ASP A 75 4.73 14.71 -17.28
C ASP A 75 3.69 13.57 -17.36
N LEU A 76 2.39 13.87 -17.25
CA LEU A 76 1.30 12.91 -17.51
C LEU A 76 1.30 12.40 -18.95
N LEU A 77 1.45 13.30 -19.92
CA LEU A 77 1.49 12.95 -21.34
C LEU A 77 2.66 12.01 -21.66
N LYS A 78 3.84 12.29 -21.07
CA LYS A 78 5.04 11.44 -21.21
C LYS A 78 4.87 10.08 -20.54
N LYS A 79 4.22 10.03 -19.38
CA LYS A 79 3.89 8.78 -18.71
C LYS A 79 2.93 7.94 -19.57
N ALA A 80 1.90 8.55 -20.14
CA ALA A 80 0.95 7.86 -21.02
C ALA A 80 1.62 7.25 -22.25
N GLU A 81 2.55 7.98 -22.90
CA GLU A 81 3.36 7.43 -23.99
C GLU A 81 4.16 6.22 -23.52
N THR A 82 4.87 6.34 -22.39
CA THR A 82 5.70 5.25 -21.84
C THR A 82 4.88 4.01 -21.52
N ASP A 83 3.69 4.18 -20.95
CA ASP A 83 2.79 3.07 -20.59
C ASP A 83 2.20 2.37 -21.83
N LEU A 84 1.90 3.11 -22.91
CA LEU A 84 1.42 2.51 -24.17
C LEU A 84 2.54 1.89 -25.02
N MET A 85 3.78 2.33 -24.85
CA MET A 85 4.95 1.75 -25.53
C MET A 85 5.39 0.42 -24.89
N ASP A 86 5.02 0.17 -23.64
CA ASP A 86 5.27 -1.11 -22.96
C ASP A 86 4.20 -2.15 -23.37
N PRO A 87 4.56 -3.23 -24.07
CA PRO A 87 3.59 -4.23 -24.54
C PRO A 87 2.86 -4.92 -23.38
N GLY A 88 3.50 -5.09 -22.22
CA GLY A 88 2.87 -5.74 -21.06
C GLY A 88 1.73 -4.90 -20.50
N LYS A 89 1.99 -3.61 -20.26
CA LYS A 89 0.97 -2.66 -19.80
C LYS A 89 -0.11 -2.42 -20.84
N ARG A 90 0.28 -2.30 -22.11
CA ARG A 90 -0.66 -2.12 -23.21
C ARG A 90 -1.63 -3.30 -23.32
N ASN A 91 -1.13 -4.53 -23.25
CA ASN A 91 -1.99 -5.72 -23.29
C ASN A 91 -2.93 -5.78 -22.08
N PHE A 92 -2.46 -5.41 -20.89
CA PHE A 92 -3.31 -5.30 -19.71
C PHE A 92 -4.44 -4.27 -19.88
N LEU A 93 -4.11 -3.07 -20.38
CA LEU A 93 -5.10 -2.02 -20.66
C LEU A 93 -6.12 -2.47 -21.73
N ASN A 94 -5.64 -3.08 -22.81
CA ASN A 94 -6.52 -3.63 -23.85
C ASN A 94 -7.47 -4.69 -23.29
N GLY A 95 -6.97 -5.58 -22.43
CA GLY A 95 -7.79 -6.59 -21.75
C GLY A 95 -8.91 -5.96 -20.92
N ILE A 96 -8.62 -4.91 -20.15
CA ILE A 96 -9.64 -4.18 -19.38
C ILE A 96 -10.65 -3.49 -20.30
N ILE A 97 -10.19 -2.88 -21.40
CA ILE A 97 -11.09 -2.20 -22.33
C ILE A 97 -12.01 -3.21 -23.04
N ASP A 98 -11.50 -4.39 -23.39
CA ASP A 98 -12.31 -5.44 -24.01
C ASP A 98 -13.29 -6.06 -23.01
N GLU A 99 -12.90 -6.21 -21.74
CA GLU A 99 -13.82 -6.56 -20.64
C GLU A 99 -14.92 -5.50 -20.48
N ALA A 100 -14.57 -4.21 -20.48
CA ALA A 100 -15.52 -3.11 -20.42
C ALA A 100 -16.50 -3.11 -21.61
N LYS A 101 -16.01 -3.33 -22.84
CA LYS A 101 -16.87 -3.49 -24.03
C LYS A 101 -17.83 -4.66 -23.87
N PHE A 102 -17.33 -5.79 -23.36
CA PHE A 102 -18.14 -6.98 -23.13
C PHE A 102 -19.24 -6.73 -22.10
N GLU A 103 -18.92 -6.08 -20.98
CA GLU A 103 -19.91 -5.72 -19.96
C GLU A 103 -20.98 -4.77 -20.49
N VAL A 104 -20.58 -3.71 -21.23
CA VAL A 104 -21.54 -2.78 -21.84
C VAL A 104 -22.45 -3.51 -22.81
N LYS A 105 -21.90 -4.40 -23.65
CA LYS A 105 -22.67 -5.20 -24.61
C LYS A 105 -23.61 -6.19 -23.91
N LYS A 106 -23.17 -6.81 -22.81
CA LYS A 106 -23.98 -7.73 -21.99
C LYS A 106 -25.14 -7.02 -21.28
N ALA A 107 -24.94 -5.76 -20.89
CA ALA A 107 -25.98 -4.96 -20.26
C ALA A 107 -27.07 -4.48 -21.24
N GLN A 108 -26.82 -4.55 -22.55
CA GLN A 108 -27.83 -4.29 -23.57
C GLN A 108 -28.80 -5.46 -23.72
N PRO A 109 -30.05 -5.22 -24.16
CA PRO A 109 -31.01 -6.30 -24.38
C PRO A 109 -30.47 -7.30 -25.41
N LEU A 110 -30.65 -8.60 -25.13
CA LEU A 110 -30.15 -9.72 -25.94
C LEU A 110 -30.65 -9.73 -27.39
N ASN A 111 -31.69 -8.97 -27.70
CA ASN A 111 -32.30 -8.87 -29.04
C ASN A 111 -31.57 -7.89 -29.98
N MET A 112 -30.50 -7.22 -29.52
CA MET A 112 -29.72 -6.32 -30.38
C MET A 112 -28.79 -7.10 -31.32
N VAL A 113 -28.84 -6.75 -32.61
CA VAL A 113 -27.98 -7.34 -33.63
C VAL A 113 -26.54 -6.79 -33.47
N PRO A 114 -25.47 -7.59 -33.67
CA PRO A 114 -24.09 -7.11 -33.57
C PRO A 114 -23.73 -5.91 -34.47
N THR A 115 -24.49 -5.70 -35.55
CA THR A 115 -24.33 -4.60 -36.52
C THR A 115 -25.19 -3.37 -36.18
N ASP A 116 -25.78 -3.32 -34.99
CA ASP A 116 -26.61 -2.18 -34.61
C ASP A 116 -25.80 -0.87 -34.56
N PRO A 117 -26.30 0.24 -35.14
CA PRO A 117 -25.64 1.55 -35.11
C PRO A 117 -25.26 2.05 -33.71
N PHE A 118 -25.92 1.54 -32.65
CA PHE A 118 -25.57 1.83 -31.26
C PHE A 118 -24.10 1.56 -30.95
N PHE A 119 -23.51 0.46 -31.45
CA PHE A 119 -22.11 0.11 -31.17
C PHE A 119 -21.09 1.09 -31.78
N THR A 120 -21.52 1.92 -32.73
CA THR A 120 -20.71 3.01 -33.31
C THR A 120 -21.05 4.37 -32.70
N SER A 121 -22.19 4.47 -32.01
CA SER A 121 -22.70 5.70 -31.42
C SER A 121 -21.73 6.31 -30.41
N PRO A 122 -21.64 7.66 -30.34
CA PRO A 122 -20.92 8.34 -29.27
C PRO A 122 -21.34 7.89 -27.86
N VAL A 123 -22.61 7.52 -27.68
CA VAL A 123 -23.16 7.04 -26.40
C VAL A 123 -22.49 5.73 -25.98
N TYR A 124 -22.31 4.79 -26.90
CA TYR A 124 -21.62 3.53 -26.61
C TYR A 124 -20.15 3.78 -26.25
N LYS A 125 -19.47 4.67 -26.99
CA LYS A 125 -18.09 5.05 -26.66
C LYS A 125 -17.98 5.65 -25.26
N SER A 126 -18.91 6.53 -24.85
CA SER A 126 -18.92 7.09 -23.50
C SER A 126 -19.20 6.05 -22.42
N LEU A 127 -20.12 5.10 -22.68
CA LEU A 127 -20.42 4.02 -21.73
C LEU A 127 -19.22 3.09 -21.53
N VAL A 128 -18.55 2.72 -22.62
CA VAL A 128 -17.32 1.91 -22.56
C VAL A 128 -16.24 2.66 -21.79
N LYS A 129 -16.00 3.95 -22.07
CA LYS A 129 -15.04 4.76 -21.31
C LYS A 129 -15.35 4.78 -19.81
N GLN A 130 -16.62 4.97 -19.44
CA GLN A 130 -17.04 4.96 -18.04
C GLN A 130 -16.79 3.59 -17.38
N LYS A 131 -17.12 2.49 -18.06
CA LYS A 131 -16.87 1.14 -17.57
C LYS A 131 -15.39 0.79 -17.46
N THR A 132 -14.58 1.18 -18.44
CA THR A 132 -13.12 1.05 -18.38
C THR A 132 -12.55 1.75 -17.15
N LYS A 133 -13.02 2.97 -16.85
CA LYS A 133 -12.62 3.71 -15.67
C LYS A 133 -12.97 2.97 -14.38
N ASP A 134 -14.19 2.43 -14.27
CA ASP A 134 -14.62 1.67 -13.09
C ASP A 134 -13.74 0.44 -12.86
N LEU A 135 -13.48 -0.35 -13.91
CA LEU A 135 -12.63 -1.54 -13.85
C LEU A 135 -11.18 -1.22 -13.50
N LEU A 136 -10.62 -0.14 -14.06
CA LEU A 136 -9.28 0.33 -13.72
C LEU A 136 -9.18 0.74 -12.24
N ILE A 137 -10.19 1.46 -11.72
CA ILE A 137 -10.26 1.83 -10.29
C ILE A 137 -10.30 0.56 -9.43
N GLU A 138 -11.16 -0.40 -9.79
CA GLU A 138 -11.29 -1.64 -9.03
C GLU A 138 -9.98 -2.44 -9.02
N SER A 139 -9.34 -2.57 -10.18
CA SER A 139 -8.07 -3.29 -10.34
C SER A 139 -6.96 -2.68 -9.47
N GLU A 140 -6.82 -1.34 -9.47
CA GLU A 140 -5.84 -0.66 -8.61
C GLU A 140 -6.19 -0.76 -7.13
N LEU A 141 -7.47 -0.66 -6.75
CA LEU A 141 -7.90 -0.88 -5.37
C LEU A 141 -7.58 -2.31 -4.90
N ARG A 142 -7.79 -3.30 -5.76
CA ARG A 142 -7.47 -4.71 -5.48
C ARG A 142 -5.98 -4.90 -5.27
N LYS A 143 -5.15 -4.31 -6.14
CA LYS A 143 -3.68 -4.32 -6.02
C LYS A 143 -3.21 -3.69 -4.72
N ARG A 144 -3.75 -2.52 -4.36
CA ARG A 144 -3.42 -1.82 -3.10
C ARG A 144 -3.81 -2.64 -1.86
N LYS A 145 -4.97 -3.30 -1.89
CA LYS A 145 -5.41 -4.19 -0.81
C LYS A 145 -4.48 -5.38 -0.65
N LEU A 146 -4.04 -5.98 -1.76
CA LEU A 146 -3.12 -7.11 -1.74
C LEU A 146 -1.76 -6.73 -1.15
N ILE A 147 -1.16 -5.62 -1.61
CA ILE A 147 0.12 -5.12 -1.09
C ILE A 147 0.03 -4.82 0.41
N ARG A 148 -1.07 -4.19 0.87
CA ARG A 148 -1.28 -3.93 2.29
C ARG A 148 -1.31 -5.22 3.11
N LYS A 149 -2.04 -6.23 2.61
CA LYS A 149 -2.16 -7.52 3.29
C LYS A 149 -0.83 -8.28 3.33
N GLU A 150 -0.04 -8.20 2.27
CA GLU A 150 1.29 -8.82 2.21
C GLU A 150 2.26 -8.19 3.21
N MET A 151 2.29 -6.85 3.27
CA MET A 151 3.11 -6.12 4.26
C MET A 151 2.72 -6.43 5.70
N GLU A 152 1.41 -6.58 5.98
CA GLU A 152 0.92 -6.99 7.30
C GLU A 152 1.35 -8.41 7.66
N ALA A 153 1.25 -9.35 6.71
CA ALA A 153 1.70 -10.72 6.90
C ALA A 153 3.23 -10.82 7.10
N GLU A 154 4.01 -10.05 6.33
CA GLU A 154 5.46 -9.96 6.51
C GLU A 154 5.81 -9.39 7.90
N GLY A 155 5.09 -8.36 8.34
CA GLY A 155 5.24 -7.79 9.68
C GLY A 155 4.92 -8.79 10.80
N GLU A 156 3.87 -9.61 10.65
CA GLU A 156 3.56 -10.68 11.61
C GLU A 156 4.65 -11.76 11.65
N VAL A 157 5.20 -12.14 10.50
CA VAL A 157 6.29 -13.12 10.42
C VAL A 157 7.55 -12.55 11.08
N ALA A 158 7.90 -11.29 10.81
CA ALA A 158 9.05 -10.63 11.44
C ALA A 158 8.91 -10.59 12.97
N ARG A 159 7.72 -10.20 13.49
CA ARG A 159 7.47 -10.20 14.94
C ARG A 159 7.63 -11.58 15.58
N LYS A 160 7.17 -12.65 14.91
CA LYS A 160 7.35 -14.02 15.40
C LYS A 160 8.81 -14.45 15.38
N GLN A 161 9.57 -14.07 14.34
CA GLN A 161 11.00 -14.34 14.29
C GLN A 161 11.76 -13.63 15.41
N ASP A 162 11.46 -12.36 15.64
CA ASP A 162 12.07 -11.57 16.74
C ASP A 162 11.74 -12.16 18.11
N GLU A 163 10.50 -12.62 18.32
CA GLU A 163 10.09 -13.29 19.55
C GLU A 163 10.87 -14.60 19.77
N VAL A 164 10.99 -15.45 18.74
CA VAL A 164 11.77 -16.69 18.82
C VAL A 164 13.26 -16.41 19.08
N ILE A 165 13.82 -15.39 18.41
CA ILE A 165 15.22 -14.97 18.61
C ILE A 165 15.41 -14.46 20.04
N SER A 166 14.48 -13.65 20.55
CA SER A 166 14.49 -13.13 21.92
C SER A 166 14.40 -14.25 22.95
N GLU A 167 13.48 -15.21 22.77
CA GLU A 167 13.37 -16.37 23.65
C GLU A 167 14.63 -17.23 23.65
N ARG A 168 15.22 -17.46 22.46
CA ARG A 168 16.47 -18.20 22.31
C ARG A 168 17.60 -17.48 23.03
N LYS A 169 17.69 -16.15 22.86
CA LYS A 169 18.67 -15.31 23.54
C LYS A 169 18.47 -15.35 25.05
N ARG A 170 17.24 -15.25 25.54
CA ARG A 170 16.90 -15.36 26.98
C ARG A 170 17.30 -16.73 27.56
N LYS A 171 17.05 -17.82 26.83
CA LYS A 171 17.46 -19.18 27.24
C LYS A 171 18.98 -19.32 27.26
N GLN A 172 19.68 -18.79 26.25
CA GLN A 172 21.14 -18.79 26.20
C GLN A 172 21.77 -17.97 27.33
N GLU A 173 21.23 -16.77 27.61
CA GLU A 173 21.66 -15.93 28.72
C GLU A 173 21.42 -16.62 30.07
N ALA A 174 20.25 -17.23 30.28
CA ALA A 174 19.96 -18.00 31.49
C ALA A 174 20.89 -19.19 31.68
N GLN A 175 21.17 -19.96 30.61
CA GLN A 175 22.11 -21.08 30.65
C GLN A 175 23.53 -20.60 30.96
N LYS A 176 23.95 -19.49 30.35
CA LYS A 176 25.27 -18.90 30.61
C LYS A 176 25.40 -18.49 32.08
N VAL A 177 24.42 -17.78 32.64
CA VAL A 177 24.40 -17.40 34.06
C VAL A 177 24.42 -18.63 34.98
N TRP A 178 23.73 -19.71 34.62
CA TRP A 178 23.77 -20.96 35.38
C TRP A 178 25.16 -21.62 35.35
N GLU A 179 25.83 -21.68 34.20
CA GLU A 179 27.19 -22.20 34.09
C GLU A 179 28.21 -21.29 34.80
N ASP A 180 28.11 -19.98 34.65
CA ASP A 180 29.01 -19.02 35.32
C ASP A 180 28.89 -19.13 36.85
N SER A 181 27.68 -19.34 37.38
CA SER A 181 27.44 -19.60 38.81
C SER A 181 27.70 -21.05 39.26
N ARG A 182 28.19 -21.93 38.38
CA ARG A 182 28.45 -23.34 38.69
C ARG A 182 29.52 -23.51 39.75
N ASP A 183 30.66 -22.83 39.59
CA ASP A 183 31.78 -22.99 40.51
C ASP A 183 31.41 -22.52 41.93
N ASP A 184 30.71 -21.39 42.04
CA ASP A 184 30.17 -20.89 43.32
C ASP A 184 29.22 -21.92 43.97
N ARG A 185 28.32 -22.54 43.18
CA ARG A 185 27.40 -23.58 43.66
C ARG A 185 28.15 -24.84 44.10
N VAL A 186 29.15 -25.28 43.32
CA VAL A 186 30.01 -26.43 43.65
C VAL A 186 30.82 -26.15 44.92
N GLN A 187 31.35 -24.94 45.09
CA GLN A 187 32.04 -24.51 46.31
C GLN A 187 31.11 -24.50 47.53
N GLY A 188 29.88 -23.98 47.37
CA GLY A 188 28.85 -24.04 48.40
C GLY A 188 28.52 -25.47 48.83
N TRP A 189 28.40 -26.40 47.88
CA TRP A 189 28.15 -27.82 48.16
C TRP A 189 29.35 -28.52 48.81
N ARG A 190 30.58 -28.25 48.33
CA ARG A 190 31.82 -28.77 48.95
C ARG A 190 31.94 -28.33 50.41
N ASN A 191 31.63 -27.06 50.70
CA ASN A 191 31.64 -26.51 52.06
C ASN A 191 30.57 -27.16 52.96
N PHE A 192 29.37 -27.43 52.42
CA PHE A 192 28.31 -28.16 53.13
C PHE A 192 28.72 -29.61 53.46
N GLN A 193 29.38 -30.29 52.52
CA GLN A 193 29.86 -31.66 52.72
C GLN A 193 31.04 -31.72 53.72
N ALA A 194 31.99 -30.78 53.63
CA ALA A 194 33.07 -30.65 54.60
C ALA A 194 32.54 -30.35 56.02
N GLY A 195 31.43 -29.62 56.12
CA GLY A 195 30.71 -29.40 57.38
C GLY A 195 30.03 -30.65 57.97
N LYS A 196 29.86 -31.74 57.18
CA LYS A 196 29.33 -33.03 57.67
C LYS A 196 30.41 -34.00 58.14
N THR A 197 31.66 -33.87 57.66
CA THR A 197 32.77 -34.79 58.01
C THR A 197 33.65 -34.27 59.15
N ALA A 198 33.64 -32.97 59.45
CA ALA A 198 34.29 -32.39 60.62
C ALA A 198 33.28 -32.18 61.75
N GLY A 199 33.32 -33.01 62.79
CA GLY A 199 32.58 -32.83 64.05
C GLY A 199 33.08 -31.62 64.87
N GLY A 200 33.01 -30.41 64.32
CA GLY A 200 33.54 -29.18 64.91
C GLY A 200 32.43 -28.20 65.32
N LYS A 201 32.39 -27.88 66.63
CA LYS A 201 31.53 -26.84 67.22
C LYS A 201 31.54 -25.54 66.42
N MET A 202 30.39 -25.16 65.86
CA MET A 202 30.18 -23.85 65.26
C MET A 202 29.85 -22.83 66.36
N LYS A 203 30.75 -21.86 66.60
CA LYS A 203 30.43 -20.66 67.39
C LYS A 203 29.29 -19.90 66.68
N LYS A 204 28.15 -19.74 67.36
CA LYS A 204 27.04 -18.88 66.90
C LYS A 204 27.55 -17.46 66.65
N LYS A 205 27.72 -17.07 65.38
CA LYS A 205 27.67 -15.66 64.99
C LYS A 205 26.21 -15.26 64.79
N LYS A 206 25.86 -14.06 65.24
CA LYS A 206 24.50 -13.48 65.22
C LYS A 206 23.92 -13.52 63.79
N PRO A 207 22.58 -13.69 63.64
CA PRO A 207 21.96 -13.83 62.33
C PRO A 207 22.15 -12.52 61.55
N SER A 208 22.92 -12.58 60.48
CA SER A 208 22.90 -11.54 59.45
C SER A 208 21.53 -11.59 58.81
N THR A 209 20.75 -10.54 59.01
CA THR A 209 19.44 -10.30 58.39
C THR A 209 19.55 -10.50 56.89
N PHE A 210 19.12 -11.66 56.42
CA PHE A 210 18.82 -11.91 55.03
C PHE A 210 17.68 -10.97 54.63
N ARG A 211 18.00 -9.93 53.85
CA ARG A 211 17.00 -9.14 53.15
C ARG A 211 16.79 -9.81 51.79
N PRO A 212 15.60 -10.39 51.53
CA PRO A 212 15.31 -10.91 50.20
C PRO A 212 15.38 -9.76 49.17
N PRO A 213 15.83 -10.01 47.93
CA PRO A 213 15.73 -9.03 46.87
C PRO A 213 14.26 -8.62 46.72
N LYS A 214 14.01 -7.30 46.63
CA LYS A 214 12.65 -6.79 46.35
C LYS A 214 12.17 -7.45 45.08
N ALA A 215 11.05 -8.17 45.17
CA ALA A 215 10.33 -8.66 44.00
C ALA A 215 10.12 -7.45 43.06
N VAL A 216 10.73 -7.49 41.88
CA VAL A 216 10.34 -6.61 40.80
C VAL A 216 8.92 -7.01 40.48
N ALA A 217 7.97 -6.11 40.73
CA ALA A 217 6.57 -6.35 40.43
C ALA A 217 6.46 -6.64 38.93
N GLU A 218 6.28 -7.91 38.59
CA GLU A 218 5.62 -8.28 37.35
C GLU A 218 4.26 -7.61 37.42
N ASN A 219 3.99 -6.69 36.50
CA ASN A 219 2.75 -5.92 36.43
C ASN A 219 1.57 -6.88 36.55
N ALA A 220 0.95 -6.88 37.73
CA ALA A 220 -0.21 -7.69 38.02
C ALA A 220 -1.36 -7.18 37.14
N THR A 221 -1.72 -7.95 36.12
CA THR A 221 -3.08 -7.91 35.60
C THR A 221 -4.03 -8.21 36.76
N PRO A 222 -4.95 -7.30 37.12
CA PRO A 222 -5.77 -7.49 38.31
C PRO A 222 -6.74 -8.65 38.09
N TYR A 223 -6.59 -9.67 38.94
CA TYR A 223 -7.48 -10.82 39.04
C TYR A 223 -8.90 -10.34 39.44
N SER A 224 -9.83 -10.35 38.49
CA SER A 224 -11.24 -10.07 38.72
C SER A 224 -11.86 -11.19 39.56
N LYS A 225 -12.20 -10.91 40.82
CA LYS A 225 -12.93 -11.85 41.69
C LYS A 225 -14.31 -12.16 41.10
N ARG A 226 -14.63 -13.44 40.89
CA ARG A 226 -16.02 -13.89 40.66
C ARG A 226 -16.84 -13.68 41.93
N PRO A 227 -18.07 -13.14 41.85
CA PRO A 227 -18.93 -13.03 43.01
C PRO A 227 -19.42 -14.41 43.44
N THR A 228 -19.15 -14.78 44.70
CA THR A 228 -19.72 -15.95 45.36
C THR A 228 -21.09 -15.58 45.92
N THR A 229 -22.17 -16.04 45.28
CA THR A 229 -23.50 -16.02 45.89
C THR A 229 -23.59 -17.20 46.86
N SER A 230 -23.44 -16.92 48.15
CA SER A 230 -23.89 -17.83 49.21
C SER A 230 -25.21 -17.27 49.76
N SER A 231 -26.34 -17.80 49.29
CA SER A 231 -27.63 -17.65 49.98
C SER A 231 -27.90 -18.94 50.74
N ALA A 232 -27.65 -18.92 52.05
CA ALA A 232 -28.22 -19.89 52.96
C ALA A 232 -29.52 -19.33 53.53
N SER A 233 -30.56 -20.15 53.36
CA SER A 233 -31.88 -20.16 53.98
C SER A 233 -32.06 -19.47 55.34
N GLU A 234 -33.10 -18.65 55.45
CA GLU A 234 -33.97 -18.59 56.64
C GLU A 234 -35.40 -18.79 56.16
N GLY A 235 -36.12 -19.70 56.82
CA GLY A 235 -37.54 -19.95 56.61
C GLY A 235 -38.39 -19.27 57.67
N PHE A 236 -39.52 -18.73 57.24
CA PHE A 236 -40.85 -18.97 57.83
C PHE A 236 -41.91 -18.68 56.76
#